data_AF-A0A0D2X062-F1
#
_entry.id   AF-A0A0D2X062-F1
#
_cell.length_a   1.000
_cell.length_b   1.000
_cell.length_c   1.000
_cell.angle_alpha   90.00
_cell.angle_beta   90.00
_cell.angle_gamma   90.00
#
_symmetry.space_group_name_H-M   'P 1'
#
loop_
_entity.id
_entity.type
_entity.pdbx_description
1 polymer ?
#
loop_
_entity_poly.entity_id
_entity_poly.type
_entity_poly.pdbx_seq_one_letter_code
_entity_poly.pdbx_strand_id
1 'polypeptide(L)'
;MSDSDSNDEADRDIQLIVEANDIVKDAANHVTSIAVSSPATDDLVTLVLTTLEQRDCRIELTVDGLKIISMSGPADKAVGSTFESIQALLSCISPKFRGAFAGDLASRLAALAESSQ
;
A
#
# COMPACT_ATOMS: atom_id res chain seq x y z
N MET A 1 -17.75 12.33 34.63
CA MET A 1 -18.08 11.16 33.81
C MET A 1 -18.71 11.73 32.57
N SER A 2 -17.93 12.27 31.64
CA SER A 2 -17.07 11.59 30.65
C SER A 2 -17.88 11.30 29.38
N ASP A 3 -18.22 12.37 28.66
CA ASP A 3 -18.88 12.35 27.34
C ASP A 3 -18.02 13.13 26.32
N SER A 4 -16.69 13.00 26.40
CA SER A 4 -15.76 13.72 25.53
C SER A 4 -14.92 12.84 24.61
N ASP A 5 -15.00 11.52 24.71
CA ASP A 5 -14.20 10.59 23.90
C ASP A 5 -14.84 10.21 22.55
N SER A 6 -16.17 10.34 22.38
CA SER A 6 -16.86 9.82 21.19
C SER A 6 -16.63 10.60 19.89
N ASN A 7 -16.08 11.82 19.94
CA ASN A 7 -15.85 12.62 18.72
C ASN A 7 -14.45 12.42 18.13
N ASP A 8 -13.50 11.92 18.90
CA ASP A 8 -12.09 11.82 18.49
C ASP A 8 -11.81 10.51 17.72
N GLU A 9 -12.56 9.44 17.99
CA GLU A 9 -12.46 8.16 17.25
C GLU A 9 -13.03 8.25 15.83
N ALA A 10 -14.17 8.94 15.66
CA ALA A 10 -14.80 9.09 14.35
C ALA A 10 -13.93 9.87 13.35
N ASP A 11 -13.19 10.88 13.82
CA ASP A 11 -12.26 11.65 12.97
C ASP A 11 -11.05 10.81 12.54
N ARG A 12 -10.58 9.88 13.38
CA ARG A 12 -9.48 8.96 13.05
C ARG A 12 -9.88 7.92 12.02
N ASP A 13 -11.06 7.32 12.17
CA ASP A 13 -11.61 6.37 11.20
C ASP A 13 -11.76 7.00 9.81
N ILE A 14 -12.22 8.26 9.75
CA ILE A 14 -12.31 9.02 8.50
C ILE A 14 -10.92 9.22 7.89
N GLN A 15 -9.93 9.59 8.70
CA GLN A 15 -8.57 9.84 8.25
C GLN A 15 -7.91 8.56 7.67
N LEU A 16 -8.09 7.41 8.33
CA LEU A 16 -7.63 6.10 7.85
C LEU A 16 -8.26 5.71 6.51
N ILE A 17 -9.55 5.99 6.32
CA ILE A 17 -10.23 5.73 5.05
C ILE A 17 -9.70 6.63 3.93
N VAL A 18 -9.43 7.91 4.23
CA VAL A 18 -8.81 8.81 3.25
C VAL A 18 -7.43 8.29 2.86
N GLU A 19 -6.61 7.92 3.83
CA GLU A 19 -5.28 7.36 3.59
C GLU A 19 -5.33 6.05 2.79
N ALA A 20 -6.26 5.15 3.12
CA ALA A 20 -6.47 3.92 2.36
C ALA A 20 -6.83 4.19 0.89
N ASN A 21 -7.66 5.20 0.62
CA ASN A 21 -8.01 5.59 -0.74
C ASN A 21 -6.83 6.23 -1.50
N ASP A 22 -6.02 7.02 -0.81
CA ASP A 22 -4.81 7.59 -1.40
C ASP A 22 -3.79 6.49 -1.74
N ILE A 23 -3.64 5.49 -0.87
CA ILE A 23 -2.83 4.29 -1.11
C ILE A 23 -3.33 3.50 -2.32
N VAL A 24 -4.65 3.29 -2.42
CA VAL A 24 -5.28 2.64 -3.58
C VAL A 24 -4.92 3.38 -4.87
N LYS A 25 -5.04 4.71 -4.85
CA LYS A 25 -4.76 5.55 -6.03
C LYS A 25 -3.28 5.55 -6.42
N ASP A 26 -2.38 5.60 -5.44
CA ASP A 26 -0.93 5.58 -5.66
C ASP A 26 -0.47 4.23 -6.21
N ALA A 27 -1.00 3.12 -5.66
CA ALA A 27 -0.65 1.78 -6.10
C ALA A 27 -1.36 1.34 -7.38
N ALA A 28 -2.47 1.96 -7.78
CA ALA A 28 -3.29 1.52 -8.92
C ALA A 28 -2.50 1.36 -10.24
N ASN A 29 -1.49 2.19 -10.46
CA ASN A 29 -0.65 2.12 -11.68
C ASN A 29 0.47 1.06 -11.61
N HIS A 30 0.67 0.48 -10.43
CA HIS A 30 1.81 -0.37 -10.09
C HIS A 30 1.41 -1.82 -9.75
N VAL A 31 0.11 -2.08 -9.71
CA VAL A 31 -0.50 -3.38 -9.41
C VAL A 31 -1.56 -3.71 -10.46
N THR A 32 -2.07 -4.95 -10.47
CA THR A 32 -3.19 -5.30 -11.35
C THR A 32 -4.51 -4.76 -10.81
N SER A 33 -4.72 -4.84 -9.50
CA SER A 33 -5.92 -4.34 -8.84
C SER A 33 -5.60 -4.03 -7.38
N ILE A 34 -6.24 -3.02 -6.81
CA ILE A 34 -6.20 -2.73 -5.38
C ILE A 34 -7.53 -2.11 -4.97
N ALA A 35 -8.06 -2.56 -3.84
CA ALA A 35 -9.33 -2.10 -3.31
C ALA A 35 -9.37 -2.19 -1.78
N VAL A 36 -10.13 -1.30 -1.16
CA VAL A 36 -10.48 -1.38 0.26
C VAL A 36 -11.52 -2.50 0.43
N SER A 37 -11.23 -3.47 1.29
CA SER A 37 -12.08 -4.65 1.51
C SER A 37 -13.02 -4.49 2.71
N SER A 38 -12.68 -3.66 3.69
CA SER A 38 -13.52 -3.39 4.85
C SER A 38 -13.43 -1.92 5.25
N PRO A 39 -14.50 -1.32 5.81
CA PRO A 39 -14.41 0.01 6.41
C PRO A 39 -13.47 0.00 7.63
N ALA A 40 -12.98 1.19 8.00
CA ALA A 40 -12.19 1.39 9.22
C ALA A 40 -13.02 0.88 10.39
N THR A 41 -12.51 -0.14 11.06
CA THR A 41 -13.10 -0.70 12.26
C THR A 41 -11.99 -0.77 13.28
N ASP A 42 -12.09 -0.01 14.37
CA ASP A 42 -11.11 -0.02 15.46
C ASP A 42 -9.70 0.37 14.97
N ASP A 43 -9.59 1.54 14.31
CA ASP A 43 -8.35 2.08 13.73
C ASP A 43 -7.67 1.17 12.67
N LEU A 44 -8.44 0.28 12.05
CA LEU A 44 -7.94 -0.70 11.10
C LEU A 44 -8.75 -0.76 9.81
N VAL A 45 -8.07 -0.63 8.68
CA VAL A 45 -8.64 -0.78 7.33
C VAL A 45 -8.00 -1.95 6.63
N THR A 46 -8.79 -2.91 6.14
CA THR A 46 -8.25 -4.01 5.34
C THR A 46 -8.28 -3.63 3.87
N LEU A 47 -7.14 -3.80 3.18
CA LEU A 47 -7.04 -3.68 1.72
C LEU A 47 -6.69 -5.03 1.10
N VAL A 48 -7.18 -5.23 -0.11
CA VAL A 48 -6.84 -6.38 -0.95
C VAL A 48 -6.24 -5.85 -2.23
N LEU A 49 -5.07 -6.38 -2.58
CA LEU A 49 -4.36 -6.03 -3.80
C LEU A 49 -3.91 -7.28 -4.54
N THR A 50 -3.88 -7.18 -5.86
CA THR A 50 -3.36 -8.19 -6.76
C THR A 50 -2.15 -7.62 -7.48
N THR A 51 -0.97 -8.21 -7.27
CA THR A 51 0.28 -7.74 -7.89
C THR A 51 0.31 -7.99 -9.40
N LEU A 52 1.27 -7.39 -10.11
CA LEU A 52 1.50 -7.60 -11.55
C LEU A 52 1.84 -9.06 -11.93
N GLU A 53 2.20 -9.88 -10.94
CA GLU A 53 2.41 -11.32 -11.05
C GLU A 53 1.13 -12.14 -10.82
N GLN A 54 -0.04 -11.49 -10.72
CA GLN A 54 -1.33 -12.14 -10.41
C GLN A 54 -1.31 -12.84 -9.05
N ARG A 55 -0.69 -12.23 -8.06
CA ARG A 55 -0.68 -12.73 -6.67
C ARG A 55 -1.58 -11.86 -5.82
N ASP A 56 -2.43 -12.52 -5.05
CA ASP A 56 -3.34 -11.83 -4.15
C ASP A 56 -2.66 -11.63 -2.81
N CYS A 57 -2.78 -10.42 -2.29
CA CYS A 57 -2.22 -10.00 -1.02
C CYS A 57 -3.29 -9.24 -0.25
N ARG A 58 -3.48 -9.63 1.01
CA ARG A 58 -4.33 -8.91 1.95
C ARG A 58 -3.45 -8.23 2.97
N ILE A 59 -3.72 -6.95 3.14
CA ILE A 59 -2.96 -6.06 4.01
C ILE A 59 -3.91 -5.33 4.95
N GLU A 60 -3.42 -5.01 6.13
CA GLU A 60 -4.08 -4.16 7.10
C GLU A 60 -3.35 -2.83 7.16
N LEU A 61 -4.07 -1.73 7.00
CA LEU A 61 -3.62 -0.39 7.27
C LEU A 61 -4.04 -0.01 8.68
N THR A 62 -3.06 0.42 9.46
CA THR A 62 -3.22 0.90 10.84
C THR A 62 -2.36 2.16 10.99
N VAL A 63 -2.49 2.84 12.14
CA VAL A 63 -1.62 3.99 12.48
C VAL A 63 -0.12 3.65 12.50
N ASP A 64 0.24 2.37 12.70
CA ASP A 64 1.63 1.89 12.68
C ASP A 64 2.14 1.62 11.24
N GLY A 65 1.25 1.67 10.25
CA GLY A 65 1.54 1.43 8.84
C GLY A 65 0.81 0.22 8.27
N LEU A 66 1.43 -0.39 7.25
CA LEU A 66 0.85 -1.41 6.38
C LEU A 66 1.39 -2.80 6.72
N LYS A 67 0.55 -3.68 7.23
CA LYS A 67 0.91 -5.04 7.63
C LYS A 67 0.38 -6.07 6.65
N ILE A 68 1.20 -7.05 6.27
CA ILE A 68 0.76 -8.16 5.41
C ILE A 68 0.11 -9.25 6.27
N ILE A 69 -1.16 -9.57 5.96
CA ILE A 69 -1.94 -10.59 6.69
C ILE A 69 -1.91 -11.93 5.98
N SER A 70 -1.97 -11.89 4.66
CA SER A 70 -1.91 -13.11 3.86
C SER A 70 -1.44 -12.78 2.46
N MET A 71 -0.69 -13.68 1.85
CA MET A 71 -0.28 -13.56 0.46
C MET A 71 -0.32 -14.92 -0.22
N SER A 72 -0.73 -14.97 -1.49
CA SER A 72 -0.66 -16.19 -2.29
C SER A 72 0.72 -16.33 -2.95
N GLY A 73 1.43 -17.43 -2.66
CA GLY A 73 2.68 -17.82 -3.31
C GLY A 73 3.92 -17.85 -2.40
N PRO A 74 5.14 -17.93 -2.98
CA PRO A 74 6.38 -18.19 -2.23
C PRO A 74 6.89 -17.00 -1.40
N ALA A 75 6.22 -15.84 -1.48
CA ALA A 75 6.53 -14.63 -0.72
C ALA A 75 5.93 -14.66 0.70
N ASP A 76 5.49 -15.83 1.17
CA ASP A 76 4.92 -16.08 2.50
C ASP A 76 5.81 -15.59 3.65
N LYS A 77 7.12 -15.45 3.42
CA LYS A 77 8.07 -14.87 4.39
C LYS A 77 7.82 -13.39 4.72
N ALA A 78 7.11 -12.65 3.87
CA ALA A 78 6.76 -11.26 4.12
C ALA A 78 5.49 -11.11 4.97
N VAL A 79 4.72 -12.19 5.13
CA VAL A 79 3.52 -12.19 5.99
C VAL A 79 3.92 -11.88 7.43
N GLY A 80 3.18 -10.97 8.07
CA GLY A 80 3.48 -10.45 9.39
C GLY A 80 4.48 -9.29 9.41
N SER A 81 5.06 -8.91 8.27
CA SER A 81 5.90 -7.72 8.17
C SER A 81 5.04 -6.46 8.08
N THR A 82 5.47 -5.40 8.77
CA THR A 82 4.87 -4.06 8.70
C THR A 82 5.77 -3.14 7.87
N PHE A 83 5.15 -2.31 7.05
CA PHE A 83 5.81 -1.40 6.12
C PHE A 83 5.30 0.02 6.35
N GLU A 84 6.19 1.00 6.20
CA GLU A 84 5.85 2.41 6.34
C GLU A 84 4.98 2.95 5.19
N SER A 85 5.05 2.33 4.01
CA SER A 85 4.37 2.81 2.80
C SER A 85 4.04 1.68 1.85
N ILE A 86 3.07 1.93 0.96
CA ILE A 86 2.66 0.95 -0.06
C ILE A 86 3.80 0.67 -1.04
N GLN A 87 4.65 1.66 -1.31
CA GLN A 87 5.82 1.53 -2.17
C GLN A 87 6.86 0.58 -1.55
N ALA A 88 7.15 0.73 -0.24
CA ALA A 88 8.04 -0.17 0.48
C ALA A 88 7.51 -1.62 0.46
N LEU A 89 6.21 -1.78 0.70
CA LEU A 89 5.53 -3.07 0.63
C LEU A 89 5.61 -3.69 -0.78
N LEU A 90 5.22 -2.96 -1.82
CA LEU A 90 5.26 -3.43 -3.21
C LEU A 90 6.69 -3.77 -3.65
N SER A 91 7.68 -2.99 -3.22
CA SER A 91 9.08 -3.27 -3.50
C SER A 91 9.53 -4.62 -2.95
N CYS A 92 8.93 -5.09 -1.85
CA CYS A 92 9.23 -6.38 -1.24
C CYS A 92 8.48 -7.53 -1.94
N ILE A 93 7.19 -7.35 -2.23
CA ILE A 93 6.32 -8.45 -2.68
C ILE A 93 6.20 -8.60 -4.19
N SER A 94 6.53 -7.56 -4.97
CA SER A 94 6.37 -7.49 -6.43
C SER A 94 7.70 -7.20 -7.13
N PRO A 95 8.42 -8.24 -7.56
CA PRO A 95 9.63 -8.08 -8.37
C PRO A 95 9.39 -7.29 -9.67
N LYS A 96 8.23 -7.43 -10.31
CA LYS A 96 7.87 -6.67 -11.51
C LYS A 96 7.70 -5.18 -11.20
N PHE A 97 7.12 -4.85 -10.05
CA PHE A 97 7.05 -3.45 -9.60
C PHE A 97 8.44 -2.86 -9.44
N ARG A 98 9.36 -3.59 -8.78
CA ARG A 98 10.76 -3.15 -8.64
C ARG A 98 11.44 -2.93 -9.99
N GLY A 99 11.22 -3.82 -10.94
CA GLY A 99 11.73 -3.68 -12.31
C GLY A 99 11.14 -2.47 -13.05
N ALA A 100 9.83 -2.26 -12.96
CA ALA A 100 9.15 -1.13 -13.58
C ALA A 100 9.61 0.21 -12.99
N PHE A 101 9.74 0.29 -11.66
CA PHE A 101 10.23 1.47 -10.97
C PHE A 101 11.68 1.80 -11.35
N ALA A 102 12.57 0.80 -11.35
CA ALA A 102 13.95 0.99 -11.79
C ALA A 102 14.03 1.41 -13.27
N GLY A 103 13.16 0.86 -14.13
CA GLY A 103 13.05 1.24 -15.53
C GLY A 103 12.60 2.68 -15.74
N ASP A 104 11.57 3.14 -15.01
CA ASP A 104 11.10 4.54 -15.08
C ASP A 104 12.18 5.51 -14.62
N LEU A 105 12.89 5.18 -13.53
CA LEU A 105 14.00 5.98 -13.03
C LEU A 105 15.14 6.06 -14.04
N ALA A 106 15.53 4.94 -14.64
CA ALA A 106 16.58 4.88 -15.65
C ALA A 106 16.19 5.70 -16.90
N SER A 107 14.92 5.63 -17.33
CA SER A 107 14.39 6.40 -18.45
C SER A 107 14.45 7.90 -18.18
N ARG A 108 14.05 8.35 -16.99
CA ARG A 108 14.14 9.76 -16.59
C ARG A 108 15.58 10.26 -16.51
N LEU A 109 16.49 9.45 -15.97
CA LEU A 109 17.91 9.77 -15.92
C LEU A 109 18.51 9.91 -17.32
N ALA A 110 18.14 9.03 -18.25
CA ALA A 110 18.57 9.11 -19.65
C ALA A 110 18.03 10.37 -20.34
N ALA A 111 16.74 10.69 -20.16
CA ALA A 111 16.13 11.91 -20.73
C ALA A 111 16.79 13.19 -20.20
N LEU A 112 17.14 13.23 -18.91
CA LEU A 112 17.88 14.34 -18.31
C LEU A 112 19.29 14.47 -18.89
N ALA A 113 19.99 13.36 -19.07
CA ALA A 113 21.32 13.34 -19.66
C ALA A 113 21.30 13.83 -21.11
N GLU A 114 20.31 13.41 -21.90
CA GLU A 114 20.11 13.86 -23.29
C GLU A 114 19.73 15.34 -23.37
N SER A 115 18.93 15.85 -22.44
CA SER A 115 18.56 17.27 -22.38
C SER A 115 19.67 18.20 -21.86
N SER A 116 20.76 17.63 -21.35
CA SER A 116 21.92 18.37 -20.83
C SER A 116 23.07 18.46 -21.86
N GLN A 117 22.87 18.01 -23.10
CA GLN A 117 23.77 18.20 -24.25
C GLN A 117 23.22 19.23 -25.24
#